data_AF-A6BIU9-F1
#
_entry.id   AF-A6BIU9-F1
#
_cell.length_a   1.000
_cell.length_b   1.000
_cell.length_c   1.000
_cell.angle_alpha   90.00
_cell.angle_beta   90.00
_cell.angle_gamma   90.00
#
_symmetry.space_group_name_H-M   'P 1'
#
loop_
_entity.id
_entity.type
_entity.pdbx_description
1 polymer ?
#
loop_
_entity_poly.entity_id
_entity_poly.type
_entity_poly.pdbx_seq_one_letter_code
_entity_poly.pdbx_strand_id
1 'polypeptide(L)'
;MSEFIKDIDKDLGTIISKKMHMQPVLAEKWSWKILNEYPEDLKNVIRKWAKDEQIPEIEYSRISLEMAMQGIGLDILEAVDLLYITSKDPLHGYEIFTRFARR
;
A
#
# COMPACT_ATOMS: atom_id res chain seq x y z
N MET A 1 3.61 -7.74 21.88
CA MET A 1 3.18 -6.88 20.76
C MET A 1 2.77 -5.54 21.34
N SER A 2 3.57 -4.51 21.04
CA SER A 2 3.61 -3.20 21.68
C SER A 2 2.28 -2.44 21.54
N GLU A 3 1.80 -1.76 22.59
CA GLU A 3 0.64 -0.85 22.58
C GLU A 3 0.68 0.12 21.38
N PHE A 4 1.88 0.50 20.96
CA PHE A 4 2.14 1.44 19.86
C PHE A 4 1.73 0.98 18.46
N ILE A 5 1.61 -0.33 18.18
CA ILE A 5 1.09 -0.80 16.86
C ILE A 5 -0.42 -0.55 16.79
N LYS A 6 -1.11 -0.65 17.93
CA LYS A 6 -2.57 -0.48 18.00
C LYS A 6 -2.99 0.96 17.72
N ASP A 7 -2.16 1.93 18.09
CA ASP A 7 -2.46 3.35 17.88
C ASP A 7 -2.41 3.75 16.40
N ILE A 8 -1.43 3.25 15.64
CA ILE A 8 -1.33 3.55 14.20
C ILE A 8 -2.45 2.88 13.41
N ASP A 9 -2.75 1.62 13.71
CA ASP A 9 -3.83 0.92 13.01
C ASP A 9 -5.18 1.62 13.27
N LYS A 10 -5.38 2.17 14.47
CA LYS A 10 -6.59 2.94 14.80
C LYS A 10 -6.68 4.27 14.06
N ASP A 11 -5.55 4.99 13.91
CA ASP A 11 -5.52 6.32 13.32
C ASP A 11 -5.18 6.31 11.81
N LEU A 12 -5.01 5.14 11.20
CA LEU A 12 -4.51 4.98 9.84
C LEU A 12 -5.33 5.74 8.80
N GLY A 13 -6.67 5.76 8.92
CA GLY A 13 -7.55 6.51 8.03
C GLY A 13 -7.32 8.02 8.12
N THR A 14 -7.08 8.55 9.32
CA THR A 14 -6.72 9.96 9.51
C THR A 14 -5.34 10.28 8.94
N ILE A 15 -4.36 9.39 9.11
CA ILE A 15 -3.02 9.56 8.57
C ILE A 15 -3.06 9.58 7.04
N ILE A 16 -3.75 8.61 6.42
CA ILE A 16 -3.94 8.54 4.96
C ILE A 16 -4.59 9.82 4.44
N SER A 17 -5.69 10.24 5.07
CA SER A 17 -6.42 11.47 4.70
C SER A 17 -5.49 12.69 4.66
N LYS A 18 -4.66 12.88 5.68
CA LYS A 18 -3.73 14.00 5.77
C LYS A 18 -2.58 13.91 4.77
N LYS A 19 -1.89 12.76 4.72
CA LYS A 19 -0.70 12.60 3.88
C LYS A 19 -1.01 12.60 2.39
N MET A 20 -2.15 12.02 2.00
CA MET A 20 -2.57 11.91 0.60
C MET A 20 -3.52 13.02 0.17
N HIS A 21 -3.84 13.98 1.06
CA HIS A 21 -4.88 15.00 0.83
C HIS A 21 -6.21 14.39 0.37
N MET A 22 -6.54 13.22 0.90
CA MET A 22 -7.68 12.40 0.50
C MET A 22 -8.90 12.71 1.36
N GLN A 23 -10.11 12.63 0.78
CA GLN A 23 -11.34 12.78 1.56
C GLN A 23 -11.39 11.73 2.69
N PRO A 24 -11.78 12.10 3.92
CA PRO A 24 -11.78 11.17 5.06
C PRO A 24 -12.52 9.86 4.79
N VAL A 25 -13.69 9.92 4.14
CA VAL A 25 -14.48 8.71 3.84
C VAL A 25 -13.75 7.73 2.91
N LEU A 26 -12.92 8.23 1.98
CA LEU A 26 -12.11 7.39 1.10
C LEU A 26 -10.89 6.84 1.85
N ALA A 27 -10.27 7.67 2.68
CA ALA A 27 -9.15 7.26 3.51
C ALA A 27 -9.53 6.16 4.52
N GLU A 28 -10.73 6.23 5.10
CA GLU A 28 -11.28 5.18 5.96
C GLU A 28 -11.51 3.86 5.21
N LYS A 29 -11.98 3.92 3.95
CA LYS A 29 -12.10 2.71 3.12
C LYS A 29 -10.75 2.06 2.85
N TRP A 30 -9.73 2.86 2.55
CA TRP A 30 -8.36 2.37 2.39
C TRP A 30 -7.82 1.76 3.68
N SER A 31 -7.96 2.46 4.80
CA SER A 31 -7.57 1.97 6.12
C SER A 31 -8.21 0.60 6.42
N TRP A 32 -9.53 0.50 6.24
CA TRP A 32 -10.25 -0.74 6.45
C TRP A 32 -9.73 -1.87 5.56
N LYS A 33 -9.55 -1.61 4.25
CA LYS A 33 -9.02 -2.60 3.30
C LYS A 33 -7.64 -3.10 3.72
N ILE A 34 -6.71 -2.19 4.01
CA ILE A 34 -5.33 -2.51 4.41
C ILE A 34 -5.32 -3.37 5.68
N LEU A 35 -6.07 -2.98 6.71
CA LEU A 35 -6.02 -3.65 8.01
C LEU A 35 -6.69 -5.02 7.99
N ASN A 36 -7.71 -5.22 7.16
CA ASN A 36 -8.50 -6.46 7.16
C ASN A 36 -8.11 -7.44 6.05
N GLU A 37 -7.66 -6.96 4.89
CA GLU A 37 -7.47 -7.81 3.71
C GLU A 37 -6.01 -8.10 3.37
N TYR A 38 -5.10 -7.15 3.66
CA TYR A 38 -3.73 -7.26 3.19
C TYR A 38 -2.92 -8.26 4.04
N PRO A 39 -1.90 -8.90 3.46
CA PRO A 39 -0.90 -9.65 4.23
C PRO A 39 -0.06 -8.72 5.13
N GLU A 40 0.55 -9.29 6.17
CA GLU A 40 1.18 -8.53 7.26
C GLU A 40 2.40 -7.72 6.81
N ASP A 41 3.13 -8.20 5.80
CA ASP A 41 4.26 -7.52 5.19
C ASP A 41 3.82 -6.23 4.45
N LEU A 42 2.72 -6.27 3.71
CA LEU A 42 2.12 -5.09 3.07
C LEU A 42 1.52 -4.13 4.12
N LYS A 43 0.93 -4.64 5.20
CA LYS A 43 0.55 -3.77 6.33
C LYS A 43 1.76 -3.08 6.94
N ASN A 44 2.88 -3.79 7.09
CA ASN A 44 4.11 -3.23 7.65
C ASN A 44 4.71 -2.13 6.76
N VAL A 45 4.62 -2.26 5.43
CA VAL A 45 4.96 -1.19 4.47
C VAL A 45 4.16 0.08 4.79
N ILE A 46 2.83 -0.04 4.88
CA ILE A 46 1.95 1.10 5.16
C ILE A 46 2.20 1.69 6.54
N ARG A 47 2.42 0.85 7.57
CA ARG A 47 2.72 1.34 8.93
C ARG A 47 4.02 2.12 8.98
N LYS A 48 5.07 1.65 8.30
CA LYS A 48 6.35 2.36 8.23
C LYS A 48 6.23 3.67 7.48
N TRP A 49 5.53 3.66 6.35
CA TRP A 49 5.19 4.91 5.63
C TRP A 49 4.39 5.89 6.49
N ALA A 50 3.39 5.39 7.23
CA ALA A 50 2.57 6.21 8.13
C ALA A 50 3.41 6.93 9.19
N LYS A 51 4.51 6.30 9.63
CA LYS A 51 5.47 6.84 10.60
C LYS A 51 6.62 7.66 9.99
N ASP A 52 6.67 7.83 8.67
CA ASP A 52 7.82 8.43 7.98
C ASP A 52 9.14 7.64 8.23
N GLU A 53 9.03 6.33 8.44
CA GLU A 53 10.16 5.42 8.57
C GLU A 53 10.58 4.83 7.22
N GLN A 54 11.78 4.25 7.16
CA GLN A 54 12.26 3.54 5.98
C GLN A 54 11.36 2.34 5.66
N ILE A 55 10.76 2.39 4.47
CA ILE A 55 9.89 1.37 3.91
C ILE A 55 10.74 0.16 3.50
N PRO A 56 10.32 -1.09 3.82
CA PRO A 56 11.06 -2.28 3.43
C PRO A 56 10.95 -2.53 1.92
N GLU A 57 11.99 -3.12 1.35
CA GLU A 57 11.93 -3.69 0.00
C GLU A 57 10.99 -4.89 0.00
N ILE A 58 10.04 -4.90 -0.94
CA ILE A 58 9.06 -5.95 -1.10
C ILE A 58 8.76 -6.17 -2.58
N GLU A 59 8.56 -7.43 -2.94
CA GLU A 59 8.29 -7.85 -4.31
C GLU A 59 7.27 -8.98 -4.32
N TYR A 60 6.33 -8.90 -5.26
CA TYR A 60 5.42 -9.98 -5.59
C TYR A 60 5.51 -10.28 -7.08
N SER A 61 5.81 -11.53 -7.43
CA SER A 61 5.82 -12.00 -8.82
C SER A 61 6.62 -11.10 -9.77
N ARG A 62 7.83 -10.68 -9.37
CA ARG A 62 8.74 -9.79 -10.12
C ARG A 62 8.28 -8.34 -10.28
N ILE A 63 7.25 -7.93 -9.54
CA ILE A 63 6.83 -6.54 -9.43
C ILE A 63 7.24 -6.08 -8.04
N SER A 64 8.22 -5.18 -7.96
CA SER A 64 8.63 -4.59 -6.70
C SER A 64 7.83 -3.33 -6.39
N LEU A 65 7.75 -2.97 -5.10
CA LEU A 65 7.13 -1.70 -4.68
C LEU A 65 7.82 -0.50 -5.35
N GLU A 66 9.14 -0.54 -5.46
CA GLU A 66 9.92 0.51 -6.11
C GLU A 66 9.58 0.61 -7.60
N MET A 67 9.46 -0.50 -8.32
CA MET A 67 9.05 -0.50 -9.72
C MET A 67 7.64 0.09 -9.89
N ALA A 68 6.73 -0.23 -8.98
CA ALA A 68 5.38 0.32 -9.00
C ALA A 68 5.36 1.83 -8.74
N MET A 69 6.13 2.32 -7.77
CA MET A 69 6.14 3.74 -7.41
C MET A 69 6.98 4.60 -8.36
N GLN A 70 8.22 4.20 -8.65
CA GLN A 70 9.15 4.99 -9.45
C GLN A 70 9.10 4.63 -10.93
N GLY A 71 8.91 3.36 -11.26
CA GLY A 71 8.94 2.89 -12.65
C GLY A 71 7.68 3.27 -13.44
N ILE A 72 6.52 3.33 -12.78
CA ILE A 72 5.23 3.60 -13.43
C ILE A 72 4.42 4.73 -12.75
N GLY A 73 4.96 5.35 -11.70
CA GLY A 73 4.41 6.58 -11.10
C GLY A 73 3.20 6.40 -10.18
N LEU A 74 2.95 5.19 -9.64
CA LEU A 74 1.87 4.97 -8.69
C LEU A 74 2.18 5.61 -7.33
N ASP A 75 1.15 6.10 -6.65
CA ASP A 75 1.30 6.44 -5.24
C ASP A 75 1.45 5.19 -4.37
N ILE A 76 1.82 5.37 -3.10
CA ILE A 76 2.10 4.21 -2.22
C ILE A 76 0.87 3.32 -1.97
N LEU A 77 -0.33 3.88 -1.90
CA LEU A 77 -1.54 3.09 -1.68
C LEU A 77 -1.85 2.28 -2.94
N GLU A 78 -1.74 2.90 -4.11
CA GLU A 78 -1.91 2.24 -5.40
C GLU A 78 -0.86 1.16 -5.65
N ALA A 79 0.40 1.44 -5.32
CA ALA A 79 1.52 0.51 -5.48
C ALA A 79 1.36 -0.70 -4.55
N VAL A 80 0.98 -0.49 -3.29
CA VAL A 80 0.71 -1.59 -2.35
C VAL A 80 -0.53 -2.37 -2.78
N ASP A 81 -1.57 -1.73 -3.32
CA ASP A 81 -2.75 -2.42 -3.83
C ASP A 81 -2.43 -3.28 -5.06
N LEU A 82 -1.56 -2.78 -5.94
CA LEU A 82 -1.06 -3.56 -7.07
C LEU A 82 -0.31 -4.81 -6.59
N LEU A 83 0.56 -4.69 -5.59
CA LEU A 83 1.24 -5.84 -4.99
C LEU A 83 0.27 -6.80 -4.31
N TYR A 84 -0.75 -6.28 -3.63
CA TYR A 84 -1.81 -7.10 -3.05
C TYR A 84 -2.56 -7.90 -4.11
N ILE A 85 -3.00 -7.26 -5.19
CA ILE A 85 -3.64 -7.93 -6.33
C ILE A 85 -2.70 -8.99 -6.91
N THR A 86 -1.43 -8.63 -7.13
CA THR A 86 -0.40 -9.53 -7.67
C THR A 86 -0.16 -10.76 -6.78
N SER A 87 -0.27 -10.60 -5.45
CA SER A 87 -0.15 -11.71 -4.49
C SER A 87 -1.31 -12.70 -4.57
N LYS A 88 -2.48 -12.27 -5.05
CA LYS A 88 -3.67 -13.10 -5.21
C LYS A 88 -3.77 -13.68 -6.62
N ASP A 89 -3.45 -12.87 -7.61
CA ASP A 89 -3.47 -13.20 -9.04
C ASP A 89 -2.29 -12.53 -9.74
N PRO A 90 -1.17 -13.25 -9.90
CA PRO A 90 0.03 -12.72 -10.55
C PRO A 90 -0.20 -12.25 -11.98
N LEU A 91 -1.04 -12.94 -12.74
CA LEU A 91 -1.31 -12.60 -14.14
C LEU A 91 -2.07 -11.28 -14.22
N HIS A 92 -3.13 -11.15 -13.41
CA HIS A 92 -3.91 -9.92 -13.35
C HIS A 92 -3.08 -8.73 -12.85
N GLY A 93 -2.26 -8.93 -11.82
CA GLY A 93 -1.33 -7.90 -11.35
C GLY A 93 -0.37 -7.41 -12.43
N TYR A 94 0.20 -8.33 -13.21
CA TYR A 94 1.08 -7.99 -14.33
C TYR A 94 0.35 -7.24 -15.45
N GLU A 95 -0.89 -7.60 -15.76
CA GLU A 95 -1.73 -6.85 -16.71
C GLU A 95 -1.96 -5.41 -16.27
N ILE A 96 -2.24 -5.19 -14.98
CA ILE A 96 -2.42 -3.83 -14.44
C ILE A 96 -1.09 -3.06 -14.55
N PHE A 97 0.01 -3.64 -14.06
CA PHE A 97 1.33 -3.03 -14.09
C PHE A 97 1.72 -2.56 -15.50
N THR A 98 1.56 -3.44 -16.50
CA THR A 98 1.92 -3.12 -17.89
C THR A 98 1.01 -2.08 -18.54
N ARG A 99 -0.23 -1.90 -18.08
CA ARG A 99 -1.10 -0.81 -18.57
C ARG A 99 -0.60 0.56 -18.12
N PHE A 100 -0.07 0.66 -16.90
CA PHE A 100 0.51 1.90 -16.38
C PHE A 100 1.89 2.18 -16.99
N ALA A 101 2.72 1.14 -17.20
CA ALA A 101 4.04 1.28 -17.82
C ALA A 101 4.03 1.76 -19.30
N ARG A 102 2.87 1.80 -19.95
CA ARG A 102 2.72 2.21 -21.36
C ARG A 102 2.32 3.68 -21.54
N ARG A 103 2.18 4.44 -20.44
CA ARG A 103 1.89 5.88 -20.46
C ARG A 103 3.19 6.68 -20.45
#